data_AF-W9NEJ3-F1
#
_entry.id   AF-W9NEJ3-F1
#
_cell.length_a   1.000
_cell.length_b   1.000
_cell.length_c   1.000
_cell.angle_alpha   90.00
_cell.angle_beta   90.00
_cell.angle_gamma   90.00
#
_symmetry.space_group_name_H-M   'P 1'
#
loop_
_entity.id
_entity.type
_entity.pdbx_description
1 polymer ?
#
loop_
_entity_poly.entity_id
_entity_poly.type
_entity_poly.pdbx_seq_one_letter_code
_entity_poly.pdbx_strand_id
1 'polypeptide(L)'
;MLMTQPDTFNLFLIALMELQDMKKEVTWKPGPGYSFTPDDIMSWYQIAGIHGLPAEDWAGEEDRGKKDRDIAYDGDGYCAHSTPTFAPWHRPYLAMLEARR
;
A
#
# COMPACT_ATOMS: atom_id res chain seq x y z
N MET A 1 3.74 0.35 22.40
CA MET A 1 5.09 -0.16 22.11
C MET A 1 5.88 0.80 21.20
N LEU A 2 5.31 1.30 20.10
CA LEU A 2 5.96 2.32 19.25
C LEU A 2 6.11 3.69 19.94
N MET A 3 5.06 4.16 20.62
CA MET A 3 5.04 5.49 21.29
C MET A 3 6.04 5.65 22.46
N THR A 4 6.69 4.56 22.89
CA THR A 4 7.66 4.55 23.99
C THR A 4 9.09 4.27 23.52
N GLN A 5 9.30 4.14 22.20
CA GLN A 5 10.58 3.86 21.57
C GLN A 5 10.85 4.96 20.52
N PRO A 6 11.47 6.07 20.92
CA PRO A 6 11.58 7.26 20.06
C PRO A 6 12.30 6.97 18.75
N ASP A 7 13.34 6.13 18.77
CA ASP A 7 14.10 5.78 17.57
C ASP A 7 13.24 4.99 16.57
N THR A 8 12.54 3.96 17.05
CA THR A 8 11.63 3.16 16.21
C THR A 8 10.48 3.99 15.67
N PHE A 9 9.92 4.89 16.49
CA PHE A 9 8.86 5.80 16.07
C PHE A 9 9.34 6.79 15.00
N ASN A 10 10.52 7.38 15.18
CA ASN A 10 11.11 8.30 14.21
C ASN A 10 11.40 7.59 12.88
N LEU A 11 11.96 6.38 12.92
CA LEU A 11 12.20 5.57 11.71
C LEU A 11 10.89 5.24 10.99
N PHE A 12 9.85 4.87 11.73
CA PHE A 12 8.52 4.63 11.17
C PHE A 12 7.95 5.87 10.47
N LEU A 13 8.04 7.05 11.12
CA LEU A 13 7.57 8.30 10.53
C LEU A 13 8.34 8.67 9.27
N ILE A 14 9.68 8.59 9.29
CA ILE A 14 10.52 8.88 8.13
C ILE A 14 10.16 7.95 6.97
N ALA A 15 10.11 6.64 7.21
CA ALA A 15 9.76 5.66 6.18
C ALA A 15 8.36 5.88 5.60
N LEU A 16 7.37 6.21 6.46
CA LEU A 16 6.01 6.48 6.01
C LEU A 16 5.92 7.78 5.19
N MET A 17 6.62 8.85 5.60
CA MET A 17 6.68 10.12 4.88
C MET A 17 7.33 9.96 3.49
N GLU A 18 8.40 9.16 3.40
CA GLU A 18 9.02 8.82 2.12
C GLU A 18 8.06 8.00 1.23
N LEU A 19 7.45 6.96 1.79
CA LEU A 19 6.50 6.11 1.07
C LEU A 19 5.30 6.89 0.51
N GLN A 20 4.79 7.86 1.28
CA GLN A 20 3.67 8.73 0.87
C GLN A 20 4.11 9.93 0.01
N ASP A 21 5.37 9.99 -0.41
CA ASP A 21 5.95 11.07 -1.21
C ASP A 21 5.70 12.47 -0.64
N MET A 22 5.85 12.62 0.68
CA MET A 22 5.64 13.88 1.39
C MET A 22 6.77 14.91 1.15
N LYS A 23 7.26 15.04 -0.09
CA LYS A 23 8.36 15.92 -0.53
C LYS A 23 8.25 17.39 -0.13
N LYS A 24 7.04 17.87 0.21
CA LYS A 24 6.84 19.26 0.71
C LYS A 24 7.20 19.42 2.19
N GLU A 25 7.10 18.34 2.95
CA GLU A 25 7.43 18.27 4.39
C GLU A 25 8.84 17.70 4.62
N VAL A 26 9.35 16.98 3.63
CA VAL A 26 10.66 16.33 3.64
C VAL A 26 11.71 17.23 2.97
N THR A 27 12.79 17.55 3.67
CA THR A 27 13.88 18.41 3.15
C THR A 27 15.02 17.65 2.47
N TRP A 28 15.00 16.32 2.51
CA TRP A 28 16.00 15.45 1.89
C TRP A 28 15.47 14.79 0.61
N LYS A 29 16.37 14.14 -0.14
CA LYS A 29 15.98 13.32 -1.29
C LYS A 29 15.64 11.91 -0.79
N PRO A 30 14.40 11.42 -0.93
CA PRO A 30 14.04 10.06 -0.56
C PRO A 30 14.91 9.03 -1.30
N GLY A 31 15.04 7.84 -0.72
CA GLY A 31 15.69 6.71 -1.40
C GLY A 31 15.01 6.36 -2.74
N PRO A 32 15.70 5.67 -3.65
CA PRO A 32 15.07 5.13 -4.85
C PRO A 32 13.96 4.13 -4.46
N GLY A 33 12.84 4.15 -5.19
CA GLY A 33 11.71 3.24 -4.94
C GLY A 33 10.72 3.74 -3.89
N TYR A 34 10.77 5.01 -3.49
CA TYR A 34 9.70 5.68 -2.74
C TYR A 34 8.94 6.62 -3.68
N SER A 35 7.67 6.30 -3.94
CA SER A 35 6.80 7.07 -4.84
C SER A 35 5.36 7.04 -4.35
N PHE A 36 4.62 8.10 -4.63
CA PHE A 36 3.17 8.18 -4.51
C PHE A 36 2.47 8.12 -5.87
N THR A 37 3.23 8.14 -6.97
CA THR A 37 2.65 8.03 -8.32
C THR A 37 2.32 6.58 -8.63
N PRO A 38 1.33 6.31 -9.51
CA PRO A 38 1.01 4.95 -9.93
C PRO A 38 2.12 4.27 -10.74
N ASP A 39 3.17 5.00 -11.13
CA ASP A 39 4.22 4.51 -12.04
C ASP A 39 5.13 3.44 -11.40
N ASP A 40 5.26 3.46 -10.07
CA ASP A 40 5.98 2.44 -9.31
C ASP A 40 4.96 1.46 -8.73
N ILE A 41 5.07 0.18 -9.08
CA ILE A 41 4.21 -0.90 -8.59
C ILE A 41 4.21 -1.03 -7.06
N MET A 42 5.30 -0.63 -6.42
CA MET A 42 5.40 -0.61 -4.98
C MET A 42 4.99 0.76 -4.41
N SER A 43 4.59 1.77 -5.17
CA SER A 43 4.20 3.07 -4.60
C SER A 43 3.13 2.94 -3.52
N TRP A 44 3.03 3.92 -2.62
CA TRP A 44 1.93 3.95 -1.65
C TRP A 44 0.57 3.85 -2.33
N TYR A 45 0.43 4.51 -3.48
CA TYR A 45 -0.78 4.48 -4.29
C TYR A 45 -1.11 3.07 -4.78
N GLN A 46 -0.15 2.37 -5.39
CA GLN A 46 -0.34 1.02 -5.91
C GLN A 46 -0.62 0.01 -4.79
N ILE A 47 0.14 0.06 -3.69
CA ILE A 47 -0.09 -0.84 -2.54
C ILE A 47 -1.47 -0.61 -1.93
N ALA A 48 -1.86 0.65 -1.68
CA ALA A 48 -3.20 0.94 -1.17
C ALA A 48 -4.29 0.52 -2.17
N GLY A 49 -4.02 0.65 -3.48
CA GLY A 49 -4.90 0.27 -4.57
C GLY A 49 -5.26 -1.23 -4.60
N ILE A 50 -4.33 -2.11 -4.17
CA ILE A 50 -4.61 -3.55 -4.01
C ILE A 50 -5.84 -3.77 -3.11
N HIS A 51 -6.02 -2.95 -2.07
CA HIS A 51 -7.14 -3.13 -1.15
C HIS A 51 -8.51 -2.85 -1.79
N GLY A 52 -8.62 -2.07 -2.86
CA GLY A 52 -9.92 -1.72 -3.41
C GLY A 52 -9.81 -0.79 -4.60
N LEU A 53 -10.18 0.48 -4.44
CA LEU A 53 -10.07 1.47 -5.52
C LEU A 53 -8.61 1.89 -5.77
N PRO A 54 -8.21 2.13 -7.04
CA PRO A 54 -9.03 2.14 -8.26
C PRO A 54 -9.36 0.76 -8.84
N ALA A 55 -8.95 -0.33 -8.19
CA ALA A 55 -9.01 -1.71 -8.67
C ALA A 55 -8.26 -1.89 -9.99
N GLU A 56 -7.11 -1.27 -10.16
CA GLU A 56 -6.26 -1.53 -11.33
C GLU A 56 -5.52 -2.87 -11.17
N ASP A 57 -5.09 -3.44 -12.30
CA ASP A 57 -4.25 -4.63 -12.29
C ASP A 57 -2.94 -4.34 -11.56
N TRP A 58 -2.61 -5.16 -10.57
CA TRP A 58 -1.36 -5.09 -9.82
C TRP A 58 -0.47 -6.27 -10.19
N ALA A 59 0.78 -6.00 -10.56
CA ALA A 59 1.77 -7.02 -10.99
C ALA A 59 1.34 -7.92 -12.17
N GLY A 60 0.41 -7.46 -13.02
CA GLY A 60 -0.13 -8.25 -14.13
C GLY A 60 -1.17 -9.30 -13.72
N GLU A 61 -1.70 -9.21 -12.50
CA GLU A 61 -2.84 -10.02 -12.05
C GLU A 61 -4.16 -9.40 -12.53
N GLU A 62 -4.67 -9.87 -13.66
CA GLU A 62 -5.84 -9.31 -14.35
C GLU A 62 -7.19 -9.86 -13.83
N ASP A 63 -7.22 -10.92 -13.01
CA ASP A 63 -8.49 -11.54 -12.55
C ASP A 63 -9.24 -10.65 -11.55
N ARG A 64 -8.53 -9.68 -10.95
CA ARG A 64 -9.02 -8.84 -9.86
C ARG A 64 -9.05 -7.35 -10.20
N GLY A 65 -8.38 -6.94 -11.28
CA GLY A 65 -8.47 -5.57 -11.75
C GLY A 65 -9.75 -5.32 -12.55
N LYS A 66 -10.30 -4.13 -12.39
CA LYS A 66 -11.47 -3.62 -13.10
C LYS A 66 -11.05 -2.38 -13.88
N LYS A 67 -11.36 -2.40 -15.19
CA LYS A 67 -11.08 -1.27 -16.10
C LYS A 67 -11.99 -0.06 -15.84
N ASP A 68 -13.11 -0.29 -15.17
CA ASP A 68 -14.09 0.73 -14.82
C ASP A 68 -14.23 0.80 -13.30
N ARG A 69 -14.34 2.02 -12.74
CA ARG A 69 -14.52 2.30 -11.30
C ARG A 69 -15.85 1.76 -10.72
N ASP A 70 -16.54 0.88 -11.43
CA ASP A 70 -17.73 0.15 -11.00
C ASP A 70 -17.34 -0.97 -10.03
N ILE A 71 -16.83 -0.55 -8.87
CA ILE A 71 -16.76 -1.36 -7.66
C ILE A 71 -18.13 -1.23 -7.00
N ALA A 72 -19.09 -2.02 -7.48
CA ALA A 72 -20.48 -1.94 -7.05
C ALA A 72 -20.75 -2.77 -5.79
N TYR A 73 -19.90 -3.76 -5.45
CA TYR A 73 -20.13 -4.66 -4.32
C TYR A 73 -18.86 -5.17 -3.63
N ASP A 74 -19.03 -5.69 -2.41
CA ASP A 74 -18.04 -6.52 -1.69
C ASP A 74 -17.47 -7.59 -2.65
N GLY A 75 -16.16 -7.54 -2.91
CA GLY A 75 -15.45 -8.49 -3.78
C GLY A 75 -14.87 -7.92 -5.07
N ASP A 76 -15.06 -6.62 -5.32
CA ASP A 76 -14.66 -5.94 -6.56
C ASP A 76 -13.21 -5.36 -6.55
N GLY A 77 -12.34 -5.89 -5.70
CA GLY A 77 -10.89 -5.64 -5.65
C GLY A 77 -10.16 -6.86 -5.11
N TYR A 78 -8.86 -6.76 -4.78
CA TYR A 78 -8.14 -7.93 -4.27
C TYR A 78 -8.57 -8.31 -2.85
N CYS A 79 -9.06 -7.36 -2.04
CA CYS A 79 -9.35 -7.58 -0.62
C CYS A 79 -10.40 -8.66 -0.37
N ALA A 80 -10.14 -9.51 0.62
CA ALA A 80 -11.05 -10.55 1.04
C ALA A 80 -11.90 -10.09 2.24
N HIS A 81 -12.99 -9.35 1.99
CA HIS A 81 -14.00 -9.04 3.02
C HIS A 81 -15.10 -10.08 3.04
N SER A 82 -15.75 -10.29 4.18
CA SER A 82 -16.93 -11.17 4.31
C SER A 82 -16.69 -12.63 3.85
N THR A 83 -15.44 -13.10 3.85
CA THR A 83 -15.04 -14.47 3.46
C THR A 83 -14.15 -15.13 4.51
N PRO A 84 -14.07 -16.48 4.58
CA PRO A 84 -13.16 -17.18 5.48
C PRO A 84 -11.67 -16.86 5.26
N THR A 85 -11.33 -16.32 4.09
CA THR A 85 -9.96 -15.95 3.68
C THR A 85 -9.56 -14.55 4.10
N PHE A 86 -10.37 -13.82 4.88
CA PHE A 86 -10.04 -12.48 5.38
C PHE A 86 -8.65 -12.41 6.04
N ALA A 87 -8.40 -13.23 7.06
CA ALA A 87 -7.11 -13.21 7.76
C ALA A 87 -5.95 -13.72 6.90
N PRO A 88 -6.08 -14.85 6.15
CA PRO A 88 -5.05 -15.28 5.21
C PRO A 88 -4.68 -14.27 4.13
N TRP A 89 -5.60 -13.40 3.69
CA TRP A 89 -5.33 -12.36 2.69
C TRP A 89 -4.65 -11.13 3.29
N HIS A 90 -5.13 -10.63 4.43
CA HIS A 90 -4.60 -9.40 5.03
C HIS A 90 -3.19 -9.58 5.62
N ARG A 91 -2.81 -10.79 6.05
CA ARG A 91 -1.47 -11.06 6.60
C ARG A 91 -0.35 -10.79 5.60
N PRO A 92 -0.31 -11.40 4.39
CA PRO A 92 0.72 -11.08 3.40
C PRO A 92 0.61 -9.64 2.87
N TYR A 93 -0.60 -9.06 2.82
CA TYR A 93 -0.78 -7.65 2.46
C TYR A 93 -0.06 -6.71 3.44
N LEU A 94 -0.20 -6.92 4.75
CA LEU A 94 0.52 -6.15 5.77
C LEU A 94 2.02 -6.46 5.79
N ALA A 95 2.41 -7.72 5.58
CA ALA A 95 3.81 -8.10 5.52
C ALA A 95 4.57 -7.39 4.38
N MET A 96 3.90 -7.10 3.26
CA MET A 96 4.48 -6.34 2.16
C MET A 96 4.81 -4.89 2.58
N LEU A 97 3.96 -4.24 3.38
CA LEU A 97 4.24 -2.91 3.94
C LEU A 97 5.39 -2.95 4.95
N GLU A 98 5.49 -4.02 5.75
CA GLU A 98 6.56 -4.19 6.74
C GLU A 98 7.92 -4.51 6.10
N ALA A 99 7.95 -5.33 5.05
CA ALA A 99 9.17 -5.83 4.45
C ALA A 99 9.85 -4.87 3.46
N ARG A 100 9.19 -3.77 3.09
CA ARG A 100 9.77 -2.79 2.17
C ARG A 100 11.04 -2.20 2.79
N ARG A 101 12.14 -2.28 2.05
CA ARG A 101 13.44 -1.68 2.38
C ARG A 101 13.63 -0.40 1.61
#